data_AF-A0A1A8Q637-F1
#
_entry.id   AF-A0A1A8Q637-F1
#
_cell.length_a   1.000
_cell.length_b   1.000
_cell.length_c   1.000
_cell.angle_alpha   90.00
_cell.angle_beta   90.00
_cell.angle_gamma   90.00
#
_symmetry.space_group_name_H-M   'P 1'
#
loop_
_entity.id
_entity.type
_entity.pdbx_description
1 polymer ?
#
loop_
_entity_poly.entity_id
_entity_poly.type
_entity_poly.pdbx_seq_one_letter_code
_entity_poly.pdbx_strand_id
1 'polypeptide(L)'
;MKLVAIWTFLLLLIGLQTQGGFSSKAEDRLFRKLFRRYNQFIRPVENVSDPVTVEFEVSISQLVKVDEVNQIMETNLWLRHIWNDYKLRWTPAEFDGIEFIRVPSNKIWRPDIVLYNNAVGDFLVEDKTKALLKFDGTITWVPPAIFKSSCPMDITYFPFDYQNCSMKFGSWTYDKAKIDLLLIGSKVNLKDFWESGEWEIIDAPGYKHDIKYNCCEEIYPDITY
;
A
#
# COMPACT_ATOMS: atom_id res chain seq x y z
N MET A 1 38.89 -27.50 -61.48
CA MET A 1 37.43 -27.23 -61.42
C MET A 1 36.89 -27.64 -60.05
N LYS A 2 37.00 -26.76 -59.06
CA LYS A 2 36.42 -26.93 -57.72
C LYS A 2 36.10 -25.52 -57.26
N LEU A 3 34.84 -25.08 -57.35
CA LEU A 3 34.29 -23.85 -56.73
C LEU A 3 32.87 -23.52 -57.25
N VAL A 4 31.92 -24.46 -57.30
CA VAL A 4 30.50 -24.12 -57.56
C VAL A 4 29.58 -25.12 -56.85
N ALA A 5 29.52 -25.09 -55.52
CA ALA A 5 28.50 -25.87 -54.78
C ALA A 5 28.24 -25.36 -53.35
N ILE A 6 28.63 -24.12 -53.02
CA ILE A 6 28.53 -23.60 -51.63
C ILE A 6 27.41 -22.55 -51.48
N TRP A 7 26.76 -22.13 -52.57
CA TRP A 7 25.91 -20.93 -52.56
C TRP A 7 24.39 -21.16 -52.60
N THR A 8 23.89 -22.40 -52.56
CA THR A 8 22.43 -22.66 -52.69
C THR A 8 21.77 -23.31 -51.49
N PHE A 9 22.49 -23.61 -50.40
CA PHE A 9 21.88 -24.17 -49.17
C PHE A 9 21.86 -23.21 -47.98
N LEU A 10 22.30 -21.96 -48.17
CA LEU A 10 22.31 -20.92 -47.13
C LEU A 10 21.08 -19.99 -47.17
N LEU A 11 20.11 -20.26 -48.04
CA LEU A 11 18.89 -19.46 -48.23
C LEU A 11 17.63 -20.07 -47.59
N LEU A 12 17.75 -21.13 -46.78
CA LEU A 12 16.63 -21.76 -46.09
C LEU A 12 16.64 -21.55 -44.56
N LEU A 13 17.26 -20.44 -44.13
CA LEU A 13 17.24 -19.94 -42.74
C LEU A 13 16.54 -18.56 -42.63
N ILE A 14 15.65 -18.24 -43.59
CA ILE A 14 14.78 -17.06 -43.49
C ILE A 14 13.44 -17.55 -42.97
N GLY A 15 13.23 -17.42 -41.67
CA GLY A 15 11.97 -17.79 -41.03
C GLY A 15 12.03 -18.09 -39.54
N LEU A 16 13.12 -17.79 -38.82
CA LEU A 16 12.97 -17.56 -37.39
C LEU A 16 12.15 -16.28 -37.24
N GLN A 17 10.83 -16.42 -37.08
CA GLN A 17 10.01 -15.42 -36.42
C GLN A 17 10.68 -15.14 -35.08
N THR A 18 11.40 -14.04 -35.02
CA THR A 18 11.70 -13.40 -33.75
C THR A 18 10.35 -12.96 -33.22
N GLN A 19 9.73 -13.80 -32.38
CA GLN A 19 8.81 -13.30 -31.38
C GLN A 19 9.65 -12.50 -30.40
N GLY A 20 10.07 -11.30 -30.81
CA GLY A 20 10.62 -10.31 -29.92
C GLY A 20 9.53 -10.04 -28.89
N GLY A 21 9.82 -10.28 -27.62
CA GLY A 21 8.88 -9.99 -26.54
C GLY A 21 8.45 -8.53 -26.60
N PHE A 22 7.23 -8.29 -27.11
CA PHE A 22 6.66 -6.94 -27.28
C PHE A 22 6.40 -6.24 -25.94
N SER A 23 6.10 -7.04 -24.90
CA SER A 23 5.68 -6.57 -23.58
C SER A 23 6.65 -5.56 -22.94
N SER A 24 7.97 -5.81 -22.97
CA SER A 24 8.94 -4.93 -22.29
C SER A 24 9.09 -3.54 -22.94
N LYS A 25 8.94 -3.41 -24.27
CA LYS A 25 9.09 -2.13 -24.96
C LYS A 25 7.86 -1.23 -24.78
N ALA A 26 6.66 -1.82 -24.82
CA ALA A 26 5.42 -1.08 -24.60
C ALA A 26 5.31 -0.59 -23.15
N GLU A 27 5.70 -1.43 -22.18
CA GLU A 27 5.72 -1.06 -20.76
C GLU A 27 6.73 0.07 -20.47
N ASP A 28 7.94 0.02 -21.04
CA ASP A 28 8.92 1.12 -20.93
C ASP A 28 8.40 2.42 -21.57
N ARG A 29 7.78 2.35 -22.74
CA ARG A 29 7.14 3.51 -23.39
C ARG A 29 6.03 4.11 -22.52
N LEU A 30 5.18 3.26 -21.93
CA LEU A 30 4.12 3.67 -21.01
C LEU A 30 4.71 4.34 -19.77
N PHE A 31 5.68 3.70 -19.12
CA PHE A 31 6.32 4.23 -17.92
C PHE A 31 6.92 5.62 -18.18
N ARG A 32 7.65 5.79 -19.28
CA ARG A 32 8.19 7.10 -19.67
C ARG A 32 7.10 8.13 -19.95
N LYS A 33 5.98 7.75 -20.58
CA LYS A 33 4.85 8.65 -20.85
C LYS A 33 4.23 9.16 -19.54
N LEU A 34 3.94 8.26 -18.60
CA LEU A 34 3.29 8.58 -17.32
C LEU A 34 4.16 9.51 -16.46
N PHE A 35 5.45 9.20 -16.32
CA PHE A 35 6.32 9.90 -15.36
C PHE A 35 7.07 11.11 -15.94
N ARG A 36 6.90 11.47 -17.21
CA ARG A 36 7.63 12.59 -17.85
C ARG A 36 7.40 13.95 -17.17
N ARG A 37 6.20 14.20 -16.63
CA ARG A 37 5.80 15.47 -15.98
C ARG A 37 5.01 15.22 -14.70
N TYR A 38 5.19 14.06 -14.10
CA TYR A 38 4.49 13.71 -12.88
C TYR A 38 5.18 14.38 -11.67
N ASN A 39 4.41 15.08 -10.84
CA ASN A 39 4.90 15.67 -9.60
C ASN A 39 4.31 14.89 -8.42
N GLN A 40 5.16 14.15 -7.72
CA GLN A 40 4.79 13.28 -6.59
C GLN A 40 4.41 14.02 -5.31
N PHE A 41 4.69 15.32 -5.20
CA PHE A 41 4.37 16.10 -4.01
C PHE A 41 2.97 16.73 -4.06
N ILE A 42 2.30 16.68 -5.22
CA ILE A 42 0.99 17.30 -5.41
C ILE A 42 -0.09 16.23 -5.35
N ARG A 43 -1.03 16.42 -4.42
CA ARG A 43 -2.21 15.57 -4.23
C ARG A 43 -2.96 15.37 -5.57
N PRO A 44 -3.32 14.13 -5.93
CA PRO A 44 -3.80 13.79 -7.26
C PRO A 44 -5.32 14.01 -7.42
N VAL A 45 -5.75 15.28 -7.36
CA VAL A 45 -7.15 15.66 -7.60
C VAL A 45 -7.29 16.55 -8.83
N GLU A 46 -8.39 16.40 -9.57
CA GLU A 46 -8.72 17.27 -10.70
C GLU A 46 -9.19 18.65 -10.20
N ASN A 47 -10.06 18.66 -9.18
CA ASN A 47 -10.51 19.86 -8.50
C ASN A 47 -9.88 19.95 -7.10
N VAL A 48 -9.35 21.11 -6.75
CA VAL A 48 -8.65 21.36 -5.46
C VAL A 48 -9.58 21.17 -4.25
N SER A 49 -10.88 21.33 -4.46
CA SER A 49 -11.91 21.19 -3.43
C SER A 49 -12.23 19.73 -3.10
N ASP A 50 -11.97 18.80 -4.01
CA ASP A 50 -12.31 17.39 -3.81
C ASP A 50 -11.28 16.71 -2.92
N PRO A 51 -11.67 15.81 -1.99
CA PRO A 51 -10.74 15.00 -1.21
C PRO A 51 -10.18 13.84 -2.04
N VAL A 52 -9.03 13.31 -1.63
CA VAL A 52 -8.59 11.98 -2.07
C VAL A 52 -9.18 10.96 -1.13
N THR A 53 -10.02 10.08 -1.66
CA THR A 53 -10.51 8.92 -0.92
C THR A 53 -9.42 7.86 -0.88
N VAL A 54 -9.00 7.47 0.33
CA VAL A 54 -8.04 6.39 0.57
C VAL A 54 -8.79 5.25 1.24
N GLU A 55 -8.97 4.17 0.51
CA GLU A 55 -9.45 2.92 1.07
C GLU A 55 -8.30 2.23 1.82
N PHE A 56 -8.56 1.88 3.08
CA PHE A 56 -7.57 1.38 4.03
C PHE A 56 -8.02 0.04 4.62
N GLU A 57 -7.08 -0.90 4.70
CA GLU A 57 -7.25 -2.20 5.32
C GLU A 57 -5.94 -2.62 5.98
N VAL A 58 -6.04 -3.21 7.16
CA VAL A 58 -4.91 -3.80 7.88
C VAL A 58 -5.05 -5.31 7.86
N SER A 59 -3.99 -6.00 7.45
CA SER A 59 -3.84 -7.44 7.66
C SER A 59 -2.74 -7.69 8.67
N ILE A 60 -3.00 -8.51 9.68
CA ILE A 60 -1.99 -8.93 10.65
C ILE A 60 -1.39 -10.25 10.20
N SER A 61 -0.06 -10.28 10.06
CA SER A 61 0.65 -11.54 9.80
C SER A 61 1.08 -12.23 11.08
N GLN A 62 1.43 -11.46 12.12
CA GLN A 62 1.88 -12.03 13.38
C GLN A 62 1.72 -11.02 14.52
N LEU A 63 1.24 -11.50 15.66
CA LEU A 63 1.40 -10.85 16.96
C LEU A 63 2.74 -11.29 17.54
N VAL A 64 3.75 -10.42 17.49
CA VAL A 64 5.14 -10.78 17.79
C VAL A 64 5.33 -10.97 19.29
N LYS A 65 4.88 -9.99 20.07
CA LYS A 65 4.87 -10.05 21.53
C LYS A 65 3.98 -8.96 22.12
N VAL A 66 3.54 -9.21 23.34
CA VAL A 66 2.89 -8.25 24.21
C VAL A 66 3.82 -8.06 25.41
N ASP A 67 4.26 -6.83 25.66
CA ASP A 67 5.16 -6.49 26.77
C ASP A 67 4.33 -5.77 27.83
N GLU A 68 3.89 -6.52 28.85
CA GLU A 68 2.98 -6.04 29.89
C GLU A 68 3.67 -5.05 30.83
N VAL A 69 4.98 -5.19 31.01
CA VAL A 69 5.79 -4.31 31.86
C VAL A 69 5.93 -2.93 31.22
N ASN A 70 6.21 -2.90 29.92
CA ASN A 70 6.38 -1.65 29.18
C ASN A 70 5.08 -1.13 28.54
N GLN A 71 3.99 -1.90 28.61
CA GLN A 71 2.69 -1.61 27.99
C GLN A 71 2.78 -1.38 26.47
N ILE A 72 3.48 -2.29 25.79
CA ILE A 72 3.75 -2.22 24.34
C ILE A 72 3.29 -3.51 23.66
N MET A 73 2.56 -3.37 22.55
CA MET A 73 2.21 -4.47 21.66
C MET A 73 3.00 -4.36 20.34
N GLU A 74 3.75 -5.42 20.00
CA GLU A 74 4.53 -5.51 18.76
C GLU A 74 3.84 -6.42 17.73
N THR A 75 3.53 -5.87 16.56
CA THR A 75 2.79 -6.58 15.50
C THR A 75 3.44 -6.41 14.13
N ASN A 76 3.43 -7.48 13.33
CA ASN A 76 3.77 -7.44 11.91
C ASN A 76 2.48 -7.26 11.09
N LEU A 77 2.36 -6.12 10.41
CA LEU A 77 1.18 -5.75 9.64
C LEU A 77 1.50 -5.54 8.16
N TRP A 78 0.49 -5.78 7.33
CA TRP A 78 0.43 -5.36 5.93
C TRP A 78 -0.61 -4.25 5.84
N LEU A 79 -0.19 -3.06 5.42
CA LEU A 79 -1.08 -1.91 5.32
C LEU A 79 -1.54 -1.74 3.88
N ARG A 80 -2.77 -2.12 3.56
CA ARG A 80 -3.30 -1.99 2.21
C ARG A 80 -3.94 -0.62 2.04
N HIS A 81 -3.35 0.16 1.15
CA HIS A 81 -3.86 1.46 0.72
C HIS A 81 -4.33 1.36 -0.73
N ILE A 82 -5.55 1.82 -1.00
CA ILE A 82 -6.05 1.97 -2.37
C ILE A 82 -6.54 3.41 -2.54
N TRP A 83 -6.07 4.07 -3.59
CA TRP A 83 -6.54 5.40 -3.97
C TRP A 83 -6.52 5.55 -5.49
N ASN A 84 -7.08 6.64 -5.99
CA ASN A 84 -7.09 6.94 -7.42
C ASN A 84 -6.22 8.16 -7.75
N ASP A 85 -5.45 8.08 -8.85
CA ASP A 85 -4.70 9.20 -9.40
C ASP A 85 -5.06 9.42 -10.87
N TYR A 86 -5.73 10.53 -11.16
CA TYR A 86 -6.20 10.85 -12.50
C TYR A 86 -5.05 11.05 -13.51
N LYS A 87 -3.84 11.42 -13.07
CA LYS A 87 -2.67 11.66 -13.94
C LYS A 87 -2.03 10.34 -14.39
N LEU A 88 -2.31 9.25 -13.69
CA LEU A 88 -1.70 7.94 -13.90
C LEU A 88 -2.66 6.98 -14.63
N ARG A 89 -3.50 7.51 -15.52
CA ARG A 89 -4.42 6.76 -16.38
C ARG A 89 -3.85 6.54 -17.78
N TRP A 90 -4.19 5.42 -18.40
CA TRP A 90 -3.88 5.18 -19.81
C TRP A 90 -4.93 4.26 -20.47
N THR A 91 -4.92 4.25 -21.80
CA THR A 91 -5.74 3.35 -22.61
C THR A 91 -4.94 2.08 -22.92
N PRO A 92 -5.32 0.88 -22.43
CA PRO A 92 -4.56 -0.36 -22.68
C PRO A 92 -4.32 -0.64 -24.17
N ALA A 93 -5.28 -0.31 -25.03
CA ALA A 93 -5.17 -0.48 -26.48
C ALA A 93 -4.00 0.30 -27.14
N GLU A 94 -3.52 1.39 -26.51
CA GLU A 94 -2.34 2.15 -26.99
C GLU A 94 -1.00 1.54 -26.55
N PHE A 95 -1.02 0.58 -25.63
CA PHE A 95 0.15 -0.01 -24.97
C PHE A 95 0.04 -1.53 -24.92
N ASP A 96 -0.25 -2.16 -26.06
CA ASP A 96 -0.23 -3.62 -26.23
C ASP A 96 -1.13 -4.37 -25.24
N GLY A 97 -2.21 -3.75 -24.78
CA GLY A 97 -3.16 -4.34 -23.83
C GLY A 97 -2.67 -4.35 -22.38
N ILE A 98 -1.63 -3.58 -22.03
CA ILE A 98 -1.15 -3.48 -20.64
C ILE A 98 -2.23 -2.86 -19.76
N GLU A 99 -2.71 -3.61 -18.77
CA GLU A 99 -3.70 -3.14 -17.78
C GLU A 99 -3.08 -2.77 -16.43
N PHE A 100 -1.90 -3.32 -16.14
CA PHE A 100 -1.22 -3.15 -14.86
C PHE A 100 0.27 -2.92 -15.06
N ILE A 101 0.86 -2.04 -14.25
CA ILE A 101 2.31 -1.89 -14.13
C ILE A 101 2.73 -1.79 -12.66
N ARG A 102 3.96 -2.19 -12.37
CA ARG A 102 4.55 -2.07 -11.02
C ARG A 102 5.50 -0.88 -10.98
N VAL A 103 5.18 0.10 -10.15
CA VAL A 103 5.96 1.35 -10.03
C VAL A 103 6.62 1.45 -8.65
N PRO A 104 7.84 1.97 -8.54
CA PRO A 104 8.41 2.32 -7.24
C PRO A 104 7.48 3.29 -6.50
N SER A 105 7.19 3.01 -5.24
CA SER A 105 6.29 3.83 -4.42
C SER A 105 6.84 5.26 -4.24
N ASN A 106 8.16 5.42 -4.18
CA ASN A 106 8.86 6.70 -4.12
C ASN A 106 8.86 7.55 -5.42
N LYS A 107 8.10 7.16 -6.46
CA LYS A 107 7.91 7.95 -7.69
C LYS A 107 6.48 8.46 -7.85
N ILE A 108 5.58 8.05 -6.98
CA ILE A 108 4.15 8.41 -7.00
C ILE A 108 3.80 9.21 -5.75
N TRP A 109 2.76 10.04 -5.82
CA TRP A 109 2.16 10.61 -4.61
C TRP A 109 1.57 9.49 -3.76
N ARG A 110 1.70 9.62 -2.44
CA ARG A 110 1.20 8.64 -1.46
C ARG A 110 0.62 9.38 -0.26
N PRO A 111 -0.42 8.84 0.38
CA PRO A 111 -0.92 9.39 1.63
C PRO A 111 0.08 9.15 2.77
N ASP A 112 0.09 10.06 3.73
CA ASP A 112 0.93 10.08 4.93
C ASP A 112 0.21 9.41 6.11
N ILE A 113 -0.18 8.15 5.95
CA ILE A 113 -0.86 7.38 7.00
C ILE A 113 0.17 6.95 8.05
N VAL A 114 -0.09 7.33 9.31
CA VAL A 114 0.78 7.04 10.44
C VAL A 114 -0.01 6.44 11.61
N LEU A 115 0.70 5.71 12.48
CA LEU A 115 0.17 5.20 13.75
C LEU A 115 0.35 6.27 14.84
N TYR A 116 -0.74 6.81 15.39
CA TYR A 116 -0.68 7.89 16.38
C TYR A 116 -0.17 7.42 17.75
N ASN A 117 -0.59 6.24 18.21
CA ASN A 117 -0.18 5.67 19.49
C ASN A 117 1.08 4.80 19.37
N ASN A 118 2.04 5.19 18.53
CA ASN A 118 3.33 4.53 18.42
C ASN A 118 4.18 4.80 19.67
N ALA A 119 4.68 3.74 20.33
CA ALA A 119 5.48 3.82 21.53
C ALA A 119 6.99 3.89 21.24
N VAL A 120 7.45 3.26 20.15
CA VAL A 120 8.88 3.11 19.83
C VAL A 120 9.10 3.04 18.31
N GLY A 121 10.12 3.75 17.81
CA GLY A 121 10.59 3.65 16.42
C GLY A 121 10.07 4.77 15.51
N ASP A 122 10.37 4.65 14.22
CA ASP A 122 9.94 5.61 13.21
C ASP A 122 8.43 5.51 12.97
N PHE A 123 7.77 6.66 12.81
CA PHE A 123 6.33 6.74 12.54
C PHE A 123 5.97 6.44 11.08
N LEU A 124 6.96 6.46 10.19
CA LEU A 124 6.78 6.29 8.76
C LEU A 124 7.14 4.86 8.33
N VAL A 125 6.30 4.32 7.44
CA VAL A 125 6.50 2.99 6.85
C VAL A 125 7.67 3.03 5.86
N GLU A 126 8.49 1.96 5.82
CA GLU A 126 9.61 1.89 4.88
C GLU A 126 9.14 1.82 3.40
N ASP A 127 9.68 2.72 2.58
CA ASP A 127 9.28 2.97 1.19
C ASP A 127 9.89 2.02 0.14
N LYS A 128 10.29 0.80 0.54
CA LYS A 128 11.06 -0.10 -0.34
C LYS A 128 10.18 -0.92 -1.29
N THR A 129 8.87 -1.01 -1.04
CA THR A 129 7.95 -1.81 -1.86
C THR A 129 7.45 -1.04 -3.09
N LYS A 130 7.08 -1.79 -4.13
CA LYS A 130 6.45 -1.24 -5.34
C LYS A 130 4.93 -1.16 -5.13
N ALA A 131 4.30 -0.18 -5.76
CA ALA A 131 2.85 -0.09 -5.89
C ALA A 131 2.39 -0.74 -7.21
N LEU A 132 1.18 -1.28 -7.20
CA LEU A 132 0.49 -1.77 -8.40
C LEU A 132 -0.40 -0.65 -8.91
N LEU A 133 -0.14 -0.21 -10.13
CA LEU A 133 -0.95 0.79 -10.82
C LEU A 133 -1.81 0.10 -11.89
N LYS A 134 -3.10 0.39 -11.90
CA LYS A 134 -4.08 -0.07 -12.91
C LYS A 134 -4.37 1.04 -13.91
N PHE A 135 -4.76 0.67 -15.13
CA PHE A 135 -5.01 1.59 -16.25
C PHE A 135 -6.02 2.71 -15.97
N ASP A 136 -6.96 2.49 -15.05
CA ASP A 136 -7.98 3.47 -14.61
C ASP A 136 -7.46 4.46 -13.55
N GLY A 137 -6.17 4.40 -13.21
CA GLY A 137 -5.52 5.25 -12.23
C GLY A 137 -5.64 4.74 -10.80
N THR A 138 -6.27 3.58 -10.58
CA THR A 138 -6.31 2.95 -9.26
C THR A 138 -4.92 2.45 -8.88
N ILE A 139 -4.46 2.87 -7.72
CA ILE A 139 -3.18 2.48 -7.16
C ILE A 139 -3.44 1.64 -5.92
N THR A 140 -2.81 0.48 -5.86
CA THR A 140 -2.77 -0.38 -4.67
C THR A 140 -1.34 -0.44 -4.15
N TRP A 141 -1.14 -0.02 -2.91
CA TRP A 141 0.15 -0.09 -2.22
C TRP A 141 0.00 -0.83 -0.90
N VAL A 142 0.78 -1.90 -0.74
CA VAL A 142 0.71 -2.79 0.44
C VAL A 142 2.11 -2.95 1.06
N PRO A 143 2.63 -1.93 1.75
CA PRO A 143 3.88 -2.08 2.48
C PRO A 143 3.71 -2.96 3.74
N PRO A 144 4.69 -3.81 4.04
CA PRO A 144 4.81 -4.44 5.35
C PRO A 144 5.43 -3.46 6.35
N ALA A 145 4.98 -3.52 7.60
CA ALA A 145 5.51 -2.69 8.68
C ALA A 145 5.47 -3.44 10.02
N ILE A 146 6.45 -3.16 10.86
CA ILE A 146 6.48 -3.61 12.26
C ILE A 146 6.05 -2.43 13.11
N PHE A 147 4.95 -2.57 13.83
CA PHE A 147 4.43 -1.52 14.70
C PHE A 147 4.60 -1.89 16.17
N LYS A 148 4.99 -0.90 16.97
CA LYS A 148 5.08 -0.99 18.43
C LYS A 148 4.09 0.00 19.03
N SER A 149 2.86 -0.45 19.19
CA SER A 149 1.77 0.38 19.71
C SER A 149 1.79 0.42 21.24
N SER A 150 1.49 1.58 21.81
CA SER A 150 1.19 1.69 23.24
C SER A 150 -0.18 1.08 23.50
N CYS A 151 -0.21 0.11 24.41
CA CYS A 151 -1.41 -0.58 24.83
C CYS A 151 -1.49 -0.60 26.36
N PRO A 152 -2.38 0.19 26.99
CA PRO A 152 -2.58 0.13 28.42
C PRO A 152 -3.22 -1.21 28.80
N MET A 153 -2.57 -1.96 29.69
CA MET A 153 -2.99 -3.30 30.10
C MET A 153 -3.44 -3.32 31.56
N ASP A 154 -4.45 -4.13 31.85
CA ASP A 154 -4.94 -4.38 33.21
C ASP A 154 -4.51 -5.78 33.65
N ILE A 155 -3.55 -5.85 34.57
CA ILE A 155 -2.96 -7.10 35.06
C ILE A 155 -3.64 -7.64 36.33
N THR A 156 -4.86 -7.18 36.65
CA THR A 156 -5.59 -7.59 37.87
C THR A 156 -5.84 -9.09 37.95
N TYR A 157 -6.05 -9.76 36.81
CA TYR A 157 -6.46 -11.18 36.75
C TYR A 157 -5.40 -12.12 36.15
N PHE A 158 -4.15 -11.68 36.06
CA PHE A 158 -3.06 -12.47 35.50
C PHE A 158 -2.96 -13.88 36.14
N PRO A 159 -2.79 -14.97 35.36
CA PRO A 159 -2.62 -15.05 33.90
C PRO A 159 -3.93 -15.35 33.13
N PHE A 160 -5.09 -15.14 33.75
CA PHE A 160 -6.42 -15.40 33.16
C PHE A 160 -7.15 -14.09 32.86
N ASP A 161 -6.52 -13.26 32.04
CA ASP A 161 -6.92 -11.90 31.73
C ASP A 161 -7.30 -11.71 30.26
N TYR A 162 -8.00 -10.61 29.99
CA TYR A 162 -8.31 -10.14 28.65
C TYR A 162 -7.70 -8.76 28.48
N GLN A 163 -6.99 -8.56 27.36
CA GLN A 163 -6.38 -7.28 27.05
C GLN A 163 -7.06 -6.64 25.84
N ASN A 164 -7.21 -5.32 25.87
CA ASN A 164 -7.81 -4.54 24.80
C ASN A 164 -6.82 -3.48 24.32
N CYS A 165 -6.08 -3.83 23.27
CA CYS A 165 -5.12 -2.96 22.62
C CYS A 165 -5.73 -2.32 21.38
N SER A 166 -5.46 -1.03 21.17
CA SER A 166 -5.91 -0.32 19.98
C SER A 166 -4.72 0.14 19.13
N MET A 167 -4.94 0.25 17.82
CA MET A 167 -4.02 0.84 16.86
C MET A 167 -4.74 1.93 16.09
N LYS A 168 -4.31 3.17 16.28
CA LYS A 168 -4.95 4.35 15.71
C LYS A 168 -4.19 4.87 14.50
N PHE A 169 -4.73 4.65 13.30
CA PHE A 169 -4.16 5.10 12.03
C PHE A 169 -4.86 6.35 11.51
N GLY A 170 -4.11 7.31 11.01
CA GLY A 170 -4.68 8.52 10.40
C GLY A 170 -3.67 9.22 9.49
N SER A 171 -4.17 10.12 8.64
CA SER A 171 -3.27 11.06 7.94
C SER A 171 -2.66 12.01 8.96
N TRP A 172 -1.36 12.32 8.82
CA TRP A 172 -0.69 13.22 9.74
C TRP A 172 -0.94 14.69 9.43
N THR A 173 -0.91 15.06 8.15
CA THR A 173 -0.93 16.47 7.72
C THR A 173 -2.22 16.92 7.06
N TYR A 174 -3.02 15.99 6.52
CA TYR A 174 -4.24 16.33 5.79
C TYR A 174 -5.48 16.22 6.68
N ASP A 175 -6.35 17.21 6.56
CA ASP A 175 -7.68 17.21 7.15
C ASP A 175 -8.65 16.33 6.34
N LYS A 176 -9.87 16.18 6.87
CA LYS A 176 -10.97 15.43 6.23
C LYS A 176 -11.35 15.98 4.85
N ALA A 177 -11.16 17.28 4.62
CA ALA A 177 -11.50 17.90 3.34
C ALA A 177 -10.46 17.59 2.24
N LYS A 178 -9.25 17.16 2.61
CA LYS A 178 -8.18 16.82 1.66
C LYS A 178 -7.96 15.32 1.51
N ILE A 179 -8.03 14.55 2.59
CA ILE A 179 -7.98 13.08 2.58
C ILE A 179 -9.18 12.55 3.36
N ASP A 180 -9.93 11.64 2.76
CA ASP A 180 -10.98 10.91 3.45
C ASP A 180 -10.65 9.42 3.49
N LEU A 181 -10.63 8.84 4.69
CA LEU A 181 -10.31 7.43 4.90
C LEU A 181 -11.58 6.59 4.83
N LEU A 182 -11.55 5.48 4.10
CA LEU A 182 -12.63 4.50 4.05
C LEU A 182 -12.09 3.11 4.42
N LEU A 183 -12.82 2.37 5.25
CA LEU A 183 -12.45 0.98 5.52
C LEU A 183 -12.93 0.08 4.37
N ILE A 184 -12.06 -0.81 3.87
CA ILE A 184 -12.45 -1.84 2.88
C ILE A 184 -13.33 -2.92 3.54
N GLY A 185 -13.11 -3.20 4.83
CA GLY A 185 -13.87 -4.16 5.64
C GLY A 185 -14.04 -3.69 7.08
N SER A 186 -14.88 -4.37 7.86
CA SER A 186 -15.20 -3.97 9.25
C SER A 186 -14.27 -4.54 10.32
N LYS A 187 -13.32 -5.41 9.96
CA LYS A 187 -12.38 -6.07 10.86
C LYS A 187 -10.99 -6.16 10.26
N VAL A 188 -9.98 -6.35 11.10
CA VAL A 188 -8.63 -6.72 10.67
C VAL A 188 -8.67 -8.04 9.90
N ASN A 189 -7.93 -8.11 8.80
CA ASN A 189 -7.82 -9.32 8.02
C ASN A 189 -6.83 -10.30 8.69
N LEU A 190 -7.37 -11.41 9.22
CA LEU A 190 -6.62 -12.47 9.89
C LEU A 190 -6.30 -13.68 8.97
N LYS A 191 -6.56 -13.58 7.66
CA LYS A 191 -6.47 -14.73 6.74
C LYS A 191 -5.07 -15.37 6.70
N ASP A 192 -4.04 -14.54 6.74
CA ASP A 192 -2.64 -14.96 6.71
C ASP A 192 -1.96 -14.80 8.09
N PHE A 193 -2.76 -14.83 9.17
CA PHE A 193 -2.28 -14.71 10.54
C PHE A 193 -1.54 -15.98 10.98
N TRP A 194 -0.32 -15.82 11.47
CA TRP A 194 0.42 -16.86 12.17
C TRP A 194 0.03 -16.84 13.65
N GLU A 195 -0.65 -17.90 14.09
CA GLU A 195 -1.13 -18.04 15.47
C GLU A 195 0.02 -17.89 16.48
N SER A 196 -0.24 -17.11 17.53
CA SER A 196 0.65 -17.02 18.67
C SER A 196 0.42 -18.20 19.61
N GLY A 197 1.49 -18.71 20.23
CA GLY A 197 1.39 -19.75 21.25
C GLY A 197 0.99 -19.24 22.63
N GLU A 198 0.89 -17.91 22.80
CA GLU A 198 0.67 -17.26 24.09
C GLU A 198 -0.65 -16.47 24.13
N TRP A 199 -1.03 -15.84 23.01
CA TRP A 199 -2.19 -14.95 22.92
C TRP A 199 -3.14 -15.39 21.81
N GLU A 200 -4.43 -15.40 22.11
CA GLU A 200 -5.50 -15.64 21.13
C GLU A 200 -6.21 -14.32 20.80
N ILE A 201 -6.40 -14.02 19.51
CA ILE A 201 -7.18 -12.86 19.06
C ILE A 201 -8.65 -13.26 19.03
N ILE A 202 -9.43 -12.74 19.98
CA ILE A 202 -10.87 -13.00 20.08
C ILE A 202 -11.67 -12.13 19.10
N ASP A 203 -11.33 -10.83 19.03
CA ASP A 203 -11.94 -9.90 18.09
C ASP A 203 -10.96 -8.80 17.69
N ALA A 204 -11.17 -8.22 16.50
CA ALA A 204 -10.35 -7.14 15.95
C ALA A 204 -11.18 -6.26 15.00
N PRO A 205 -12.17 -5.51 15.52
CA PRO A 205 -13.02 -4.62 14.71
C PRO A 205 -12.28 -3.35 14.28
N GLY A 206 -12.74 -2.71 13.21
CA GLY A 206 -12.23 -1.41 12.74
C GLY A 206 -13.32 -0.35 12.75
N TYR A 207 -13.01 0.83 13.29
CA TYR A 207 -13.94 1.96 13.39
C TYR A 207 -13.33 3.24 12.81
N LYS A 208 -14.09 3.94 11.98
CA LYS A 208 -13.73 5.29 11.49
C LYS A 208 -14.23 6.34 12.48
N HIS A 209 -13.38 7.32 12.78
CA HIS A 209 -13.72 8.50 13.56
C HIS A 209 -13.38 9.77 12.80
N ASP A 210 -14.14 10.83 13.04
CA ASP A 210 -13.85 12.18 12.59
C ASP A 210 -13.66 13.06 13.82
N ILE A 211 -12.41 13.40 14.14
CA ILE A 211 -12.05 14.05 15.40
C ILE A 211 -11.55 15.48 15.14
N LYS A 212 -12.04 16.43 15.92
CA LYS A 212 -11.48 17.77 16.01
C LYS A 212 -10.49 17.83 17.18
N TYR A 213 -9.23 18.11 16.88
CA TYR A 213 -8.19 18.24 17.90
C TYR A 213 -8.14 19.67 18.46
N ASN A 214 -7.72 19.82 19.71
CA ASN A 214 -7.62 21.15 20.35
C ASN A 214 -6.57 22.07 19.69
N CYS A 215 -5.61 21.51 18.94
CA CYS A 215 -4.59 22.29 18.25
C CYS A 215 -5.12 23.10 17.07
N CYS A 216 -6.22 22.64 16.47
CA CYS A 216 -6.50 22.86 15.06
C CYS A 216 -8.01 23.08 14.86
N GLU A 217 -8.39 23.93 13.91
CA GLU A 217 -9.81 24.25 13.70
C GLU A 217 -10.52 23.18 12.85
N GLU A 218 -9.74 22.43 12.08
CA GLU A 218 -10.15 21.40 11.14
C GLU A 218 -10.47 20.06 11.82
N ILE A 219 -11.19 19.22 11.07
CA ILE A 219 -11.54 17.86 11.48
C ILE A 219 -10.61 16.89 10.77
N TYR A 220 -10.07 15.93 11.52
CA TYR A 220 -9.12 14.93 11.04
C TYR A 220 -9.75 13.53 11.13
N PRO A 221 -9.75 12.75 10.04
CA PRO A 221 -10.27 11.40 10.04
C PRO A 221 -9.20 10.41 10.53
N ASP A 222 -9.61 9.44 11.33
CA ASP A 222 -8.79 8.31 11.74
C ASP A 222 -9.56 6.98 11.67
N ILE A 223 -8.82 5.89 11.58
CA ILE A 223 -9.32 4.52 11.69
C ILE A 223 -8.62 3.88 12.88
N THR A 224 -9.43 3.43 13.85
CA THR A 224 -8.93 2.70 15.02
C THR A 224 -9.33 1.23 14.89
N TYR A 225 -8.32 0.36 14.94
CA TYR A 225 -8.47 -1.08 15.10
C TYR A 225 -8.21 -1.49 16.55
#